data_AF-A0A6G9YN00-F1
#
_entry.id   AF-A0A6G9YN00-F1
#
_cell.length_a   1.000
_cell.length_b   1.000
_cell.length_c   1.000
_cell.angle_alpha   90.00
_cell.angle_beta   90.00
_cell.angle_gamma   90.00
#
_symmetry.space_group_name_H-M   'P 1'
#
loop_
_entity.id
_entity.type
_entity.pdbx_description
1 polymer ?
#
loop_
_entity_poly.entity_id
_entity_poly.type
_entity_poly.pdbx_seq_one_letter_code
_entity_poly.pdbx_strand_id
1 'polypeptide(L)'
;MCDPRIVSDANLLEPTPLRLRGSGGLELAADQYGPVDGQLVVFLHGGGQTRHSWKQTGVKLAAAGMRVVTVDARGHGDSQWAPDRDYTRGTMVRDLLLVLEQLGAPAVVVGASMGGITGLLATAAPDADRIAALVLVDIVTRPETGGVARVIDFMSRHRDGFDTLDQAADAVAEYLPHRPARRTPTGCCAICVCGKAVGTGTGIRTCCATGWRIPA
;
A
#
# COMPACT_ATOMS: atom_id res chain seq x y z
N MET A 1 -7.06 38.81 5.76
CA MET A 1 -6.70 37.92 6.89
C MET A 1 -7.61 36.71 6.77
N CYS A 2 -7.12 35.59 6.25
CA CYS A 2 -7.90 34.36 6.09
C CYS A 2 -7.70 33.50 7.34
N ASP A 3 -8.80 33.08 7.98
CA ASP A 3 -8.79 32.20 9.16
C ASP A 3 -8.37 30.77 8.75
N PRO A 4 -7.33 30.17 9.35
CA PRO A 4 -6.88 28.82 9.03
C PRO A 4 -7.75 27.69 9.62
N ARG A 5 -8.87 27.98 10.30
CA ARG A 5 -9.69 26.96 11.01
C ARG A 5 -10.95 26.50 10.27
N ILE A 6 -11.06 26.71 8.96
CA ILE A 6 -12.18 26.19 8.18
C ILE A 6 -11.64 25.24 7.10
N VAL A 7 -11.09 24.10 7.54
CA VAL A 7 -11.35 22.86 6.82
C VAL A 7 -12.67 22.40 7.41
N SER A 8 -13.76 22.52 6.65
CA SER A 8 -15.09 22.10 7.12
C SER A 8 -15.01 20.66 7.62
N ASP A 9 -15.92 20.27 8.51
CA ASP A 9 -16.25 18.89 8.90
C ASP A 9 -16.74 18.05 7.69
N ALA A 10 -16.03 18.12 6.57
CA ALA A 10 -16.11 17.17 5.48
C ALA A 10 -15.77 15.82 6.08
N ASN A 11 -16.72 14.90 5.95
CA ASN A 11 -16.74 13.58 6.58
C ASN A 11 -15.32 13.02 6.79
N LEU A 12 -14.84 13.05 8.03
CA LEU A 12 -13.47 12.61 8.41
C LEU A 12 -13.18 11.15 8.04
N LEU A 13 -14.21 10.41 7.61
CA LEU A 13 -14.14 9.03 7.16
C LEU A 13 -13.96 8.88 5.65
N GLU A 14 -14.18 9.93 4.85
CA GLU A 14 -13.90 9.91 3.42
C GLU A 14 -12.42 10.22 3.14
N PRO A 15 -11.79 9.52 2.19
CA PRO A 15 -10.40 9.78 1.83
C PRO A 15 -10.26 11.16 1.21
N THR A 16 -9.35 11.96 1.76
CA THR A 16 -8.82 13.16 1.10
C THR A 16 -7.53 12.79 0.39
N PRO A 17 -7.46 12.85 -0.96
CA PRO A 17 -6.23 12.55 -1.69
C PRO A 17 -5.09 13.50 -1.30
N LEU A 18 -3.90 12.95 -1.18
CA LEU A 18 -2.66 13.65 -0.85
C LEU A 18 -1.57 13.26 -1.84
N ARG A 19 -0.73 14.23 -2.22
CA ARG A 19 0.49 14.00 -2.99
C ARG A 19 1.69 14.28 -2.09
N LEU A 20 2.53 13.27 -1.93
CA LEU A 20 3.73 13.31 -1.10
C LEU A 20 4.96 13.16 -1.98
N ARG A 21 6.08 13.72 -1.54
CA ARG A 21 7.36 13.56 -2.25
C ARG A 21 8.12 12.34 -1.70
N GLY A 22 8.48 11.43 -2.58
CA GLY A 22 9.49 10.42 -2.38
C GLY A 22 10.88 10.92 -2.78
N SER A 23 11.87 10.07 -2.56
CA SER A 23 13.26 10.31 -2.93
C SER A 23 13.44 10.40 -4.44
N GLY A 24 14.36 11.27 -4.89
CA GLY A 24 14.53 11.58 -6.31
C GLY A 24 13.43 12.47 -6.89
N GLY A 25 12.60 13.10 -6.05
CA GLY A 25 11.51 13.97 -6.50
C GLY A 25 10.28 13.23 -7.02
N LEU A 26 10.22 11.92 -6.81
CA LEU A 26 9.14 11.06 -7.26
C LEU A 26 7.85 11.35 -6.48
N GLU A 27 6.74 11.57 -7.16
CA GLU A 27 5.45 11.83 -6.50
C GLU A 27 4.79 10.51 -6.06
N LEU A 28 4.41 10.45 -4.78
CA LEU A 28 3.70 9.35 -4.16
C LEU A 28 2.25 9.74 -3.90
N ALA A 29 1.32 8.87 -4.31
CA ALA A 29 -0.09 9.00 -4.00
C ALA A 29 -0.37 8.51 -2.57
N ALA A 30 -1.22 9.24 -1.86
CA ALA A 30 -1.72 8.84 -0.57
C ALA A 30 -3.18 9.27 -0.38
N ASP A 31 -3.87 8.63 0.55
CA ASP A 31 -5.16 9.11 1.06
C ASP A 31 -5.02 9.45 2.55
N GLN A 32 -5.59 10.59 2.96
CA GLN A 32 -5.70 10.98 4.37
C GLN A 32 -7.13 10.80 4.87
N TYR A 33 -7.26 10.34 6.11
CA TYR A 33 -8.52 10.23 6.86
C TYR A 33 -8.32 10.78 8.28
N GLY A 34 -9.42 11.10 8.95
CA GLY A 34 -9.43 11.51 10.35
C GLY A 34 -8.97 12.95 10.59
N PRO A 35 -9.02 13.40 11.85
CA PRO A 35 -8.68 14.77 12.23
C PRO A 35 -7.19 15.04 12.06
N VAL A 36 -6.82 16.26 11.63
CA VAL A 36 -5.42 16.63 11.32
C VAL A 36 -4.51 16.72 12.54
N ASP A 37 -5.08 16.87 13.73
CA ASP A 37 -4.43 16.96 15.03
C ASP A 37 -4.44 15.63 15.81
N GLY A 38 -5.03 14.58 15.24
CA GLY A 38 -5.02 13.24 15.81
C GLY A 38 -3.64 12.58 15.76
N GLN A 39 -3.45 11.51 16.55
CA GLN A 39 -2.24 10.68 16.49
C GLN A 39 -2.04 10.17 15.05
N LEU A 40 -0.86 10.44 14.48
CA LEU A 40 -0.53 10.05 13.12
C LEU A 40 -0.28 8.54 13.02
N VAL A 41 -0.95 7.90 12.06
CA VAL A 41 -0.77 6.51 11.67
C VAL A 41 -0.52 6.45 10.15
N VAL A 42 0.61 5.88 9.75
CA VAL A 42 0.99 5.73 8.33
C VAL A 42 0.97 4.27 7.94
N PHE A 43 0.22 3.94 6.89
CA PHE A 43 0.06 2.59 6.38
C PHE A 43 0.86 2.34 5.10
N LEU A 44 1.59 1.22 5.07
CA LEU A 44 2.40 0.76 3.94
C LEU A 44 1.90 -0.61 3.48
N HIS A 45 1.48 -0.71 2.21
CA HIS A 45 0.92 -1.94 1.63
C HIS A 45 2.00 -3.00 1.29
N GLY A 46 1.57 -4.24 1.04
CA GLY A 46 2.42 -5.32 0.57
C GLY A 46 2.74 -5.22 -0.93
N GLY A 47 3.68 -6.03 -1.43
CA GLY A 47 3.98 -6.06 -2.87
C GLY A 47 2.74 -6.47 -3.70
N GLY A 48 2.50 -5.77 -4.81
CA GLY A 48 1.32 -6.01 -5.68
C GLY A 48 0.00 -5.42 -5.15
N GLN A 49 0.00 -4.83 -3.96
CA GLN A 49 -1.15 -4.13 -3.38
C GLN A 49 -1.05 -2.61 -3.61
N THR A 50 -2.05 -1.87 -3.12
CA THR A 50 -2.10 -0.41 -3.15
C THR A 50 -2.57 0.13 -1.79
N ARG A 51 -2.56 1.46 -1.61
CA ARG A 51 -3.07 2.18 -0.44
C ARG A 51 -4.50 1.79 -0.08
N HIS A 52 -5.29 1.35 -1.05
CA HIS A 52 -6.68 0.94 -0.86
C HIS A 52 -6.83 -0.35 -0.05
N SER A 53 -5.80 -1.20 0.05
CA SER A 53 -5.80 -2.38 0.91
C SER A 53 -6.02 -2.03 2.39
N TRP A 54 -5.73 -0.79 2.78
CA TRP A 54 -5.91 -0.29 4.13
C TRP A 54 -7.19 0.51 4.34
N LYS A 55 -8.02 0.75 3.31
CA LYS A 55 -9.19 1.66 3.39
C LYS A 55 -10.09 1.35 4.59
N GLN A 56 -10.50 0.09 4.77
CA GLN A 56 -11.40 -0.28 5.85
C GLN A 56 -10.78 -0.10 7.24
N THR A 57 -9.49 -0.43 7.39
CA THR A 57 -8.76 -0.24 8.64
C THR A 57 -8.56 1.25 8.92
N GLY A 58 -8.20 2.03 7.90
CA GLY A 58 -8.00 3.47 8.00
C GLY A 58 -9.27 4.20 8.44
N VAL A 59 -10.43 3.87 7.85
CA VAL A 59 -11.72 4.43 8.27
C VAL A 59 -12.02 4.13 9.74
N LYS A 60 -11.74 2.90 10.22
CA LYS A 60 -11.95 2.54 11.63
C LYS A 60 -11.05 3.33 12.58
N LEU A 61 -9.78 3.53 12.22
CA LEU A 61 -8.86 4.31 13.04
C LEU A 61 -9.20 5.81 13.00
N ALA A 62 -9.61 6.33 11.84
CA ALA A 62 -10.09 7.70 11.70
C ALA A 62 -11.33 7.96 12.57
N ALA A 63 -12.29 7.02 12.59
CA ALA A 63 -13.46 7.09 13.47
C ALA A 63 -13.08 7.08 14.97
N ALA A 64 -11.93 6.53 15.31
CA ALA A 64 -11.36 6.56 16.66
C ALA A 64 -10.51 7.82 16.94
N GLY A 65 -10.52 8.82 16.05
CA GLY A 65 -9.84 10.10 16.24
C GLY A 65 -8.37 10.13 15.83
N MET A 66 -7.86 9.12 15.12
CA MET A 66 -6.50 9.12 14.60
C MET A 66 -6.39 9.82 13.24
N ARG A 67 -5.26 10.49 13.00
CA ARG A 67 -4.89 10.99 11.67
C ARG A 67 -4.29 9.83 10.88
N VAL A 68 -4.99 9.35 9.87
CA VAL A 68 -4.54 8.19 9.08
C VAL A 68 -4.05 8.64 7.71
N VAL A 69 -2.90 8.11 7.29
CA VAL A 69 -2.37 8.28 5.93
C VAL A 69 -2.06 6.90 5.35
N THR A 70 -2.67 6.55 4.21
CA THR A 70 -2.35 5.32 3.47
C THR A 70 -1.56 5.69 2.22
N VAL A 71 -0.42 5.06 1.97
CA VAL A 71 0.52 5.47 0.91
C VAL A 71 0.67 4.38 -0.14
N ASP A 72 0.62 4.75 -1.41
CA ASP A 72 1.07 3.91 -2.52
C ASP A 72 2.59 3.98 -2.59
N ALA A 73 3.27 2.84 -2.46
CA ALA A 73 4.71 2.77 -2.67
C ALA A 73 5.07 3.16 -4.11
N ARG A 74 6.31 3.61 -4.32
CA ARG A 74 6.84 3.84 -5.68
C ARG A 74 6.54 2.65 -6.61
N GLY A 75 6.09 2.94 -7.82
CA GLY A 75 5.69 1.92 -8.79
C GLY A 75 4.46 1.10 -8.41
N HIS A 76 3.59 1.60 -7.54
CA HIS A 76 2.30 0.99 -7.22
C HIS A 76 1.20 2.04 -7.25
N GLY A 77 -0.03 1.61 -7.54
CA GLY A 77 -1.19 2.50 -7.47
C GLY A 77 -1.01 3.74 -8.34
N ASP A 78 -1.41 4.88 -7.79
CA ASP A 78 -1.31 6.18 -8.47
C ASP A 78 0.02 6.90 -8.19
N SER A 79 0.97 6.23 -7.54
CA SER A 79 2.34 6.73 -7.37
C SER A 79 3.13 6.63 -8.67
N GLN A 80 4.07 7.54 -8.84
CA GLN A 80 4.97 7.52 -9.98
C GLN A 80 5.85 6.27 -10.00
N TRP A 81 6.31 5.94 -11.20
CA TRP A 81 7.25 4.84 -11.45
C TRP A 81 8.66 5.40 -11.55
N ALA A 82 9.62 4.74 -10.90
CA ALA A 82 11.00 5.19 -10.86
C ALA A 82 11.63 5.08 -12.27
N PRO A 83 12.04 6.20 -12.89
CA PRO A 83 12.57 6.19 -14.26
C PRO A 83 13.92 5.47 -14.36
N ASP A 84 14.70 5.48 -13.29
CA ASP A 84 15.96 4.77 -13.10
C ASP A 84 15.77 3.29 -12.68
N ARG A 85 14.51 2.86 -12.50
CA ARG A 85 14.12 1.52 -12.04
C ARG A 85 14.65 1.17 -10.65
N ASP A 86 14.95 2.16 -9.82
CA ASP A 86 15.35 1.91 -8.43
C ASP A 86 14.14 1.64 -7.52
N TYR A 87 13.94 0.35 -7.26
CA TYR A 87 12.96 -0.19 -6.31
C TYR A 87 13.66 -0.93 -5.16
N THR A 88 14.89 -0.54 -4.82
CA THR A 88 15.61 -1.16 -3.71
C THR A 88 14.96 -0.82 -2.37
N ARG A 89 15.18 -1.69 -1.37
CA ARG A 89 14.68 -1.45 -0.01
C ARG A 89 15.19 -0.13 0.58
N GLY A 90 16.45 0.22 0.32
CA GLY A 90 17.03 1.48 0.78
C GLY A 90 16.30 2.69 0.21
N THR A 91 15.87 2.62 -1.05
CA THR A 91 15.12 3.71 -1.69
C THR A 91 13.68 3.80 -1.16
N MET A 92 13.02 2.67 -0.92
CA MET A 92 11.72 2.69 -0.24
C MET A 92 11.80 3.23 1.20
N VAL A 93 12.89 2.96 1.91
CA VAL A 93 13.13 3.55 3.24
C VAL A 93 13.29 5.05 3.14
N ARG A 94 14.07 5.56 2.16
CA ARG A 94 14.22 7.00 1.93
C ARG A 94 12.88 7.68 1.61
N ASP A 95 12.03 7.03 0.82
CA ASP A 95 10.68 7.51 0.56
C ASP A 95 9.84 7.63 1.83
N LEU A 96 9.84 6.59 2.68
CA LEU A 96 9.12 6.60 3.93
C LEU A 96 9.58 7.74 4.85
N LEU A 97 10.90 7.93 4.99
CA LEU A 97 11.43 9.00 5.84
C LEU A 97 11.02 10.39 5.34
N LEU A 98 11.06 10.63 4.02
CA LEU A 98 10.58 11.88 3.42
C LEU A 98 9.06 12.07 3.58
N VAL A 99 8.28 10.98 3.51
CA VAL A 99 6.85 11.01 3.81
C VAL A 99 6.62 11.44 5.26
N LEU A 100 7.30 10.82 6.22
CA LEU A 100 7.19 11.15 7.64
C LEU A 100 7.65 12.58 7.94
N GLU A 101 8.68 13.06 7.24
CA GLU A 101 9.13 14.45 7.32
C GLU A 101 8.03 15.43 6.89
N GLN A 102 7.40 15.20 5.73
CA GLN A 102 6.34 16.05 5.20
C GLN A 102 5.09 16.06 6.07
N LEU A 103 4.79 14.95 6.75
CA LEU A 103 3.61 14.85 7.61
C LEU A 103 3.81 15.56 8.96
N GLY A 104 5.06 15.83 9.35
CA GLY A 104 5.42 16.77 10.41
C GLY A 104 5.18 16.28 11.85
N ALA A 105 4.88 14.99 12.06
CA ALA A 105 4.64 14.42 13.39
C ALA A 105 5.21 12.99 13.50
N PRO A 106 5.62 12.54 14.70
CA PRO A 106 5.95 11.14 14.94
C PRO A 106 4.75 10.24 14.64
N ALA A 107 4.96 9.21 13.83
CA ALA A 107 3.92 8.33 13.34
C ALA A 107 4.01 6.92 13.93
N VAL A 108 2.87 6.29 14.15
CA VAL A 108 2.78 4.83 14.19
C VAL A 108 2.84 4.32 12.74
N VAL A 109 3.86 3.56 12.40
CA VAL A 109 4.00 2.96 11.06
C VAL A 109 3.42 1.55 11.08
N VAL A 110 2.46 1.27 10.21
CA VAL A 110 1.84 -0.04 10.03
C VAL A 110 2.19 -0.56 8.64
N GLY A 111 2.89 -1.68 8.56
CA GLY A 111 3.39 -2.20 7.28
C GLY A 111 3.09 -3.67 7.08
N ALA A 112 2.59 -4.01 5.89
CA ALA A 112 2.42 -5.40 5.45
C ALA A 112 3.54 -5.85 4.52
N SER A 113 4.11 -7.05 4.73
CA SER A 113 5.12 -7.66 3.83
C SER A 113 6.20 -6.66 3.37
N MET A 114 6.22 -6.25 2.09
CA MET A 114 7.09 -5.19 1.55
C MET A 114 7.08 -3.92 2.42
N GLY A 115 5.92 -3.34 2.70
CA GLY A 115 5.78 -2.16 3.54
C GLY A 115 6.23 -2.40 4.99
N GLY A 116 6.03 -3.61 5.51
CA GLY A 116 6.52 -4.01 6.83
C GLY A 116 8.04 -4.07 6.91
N ILE A 117 8.69 -4.64 5.89
CA ILE A 117 10.16 -4.65 5.76
C ILE A 117 10.70 -3.22 5.60
N THR A 118 10.04 -2.37 4.81
CA THR A 118 10.41 -0.95 4.68
C THR A 118 10.35 -0.23 6.02
N GLY A 119 9.26 -0.38 6.78
CA GLY A 119 9.12 0.21 8.12
C GLY A 119 10.19 -0.31 9.09
N LEU A 120 10.44 -1.62 9.09
CA LEU A 120 11.46 -2.26 9.93
C LEU A 120 12.89 -1.77 9.62
N LEU A 121 13.22 -1.57 8.34
CA LEU A 121 14.54 -1.04 7.97
C LEU A 121 14.67 0.45 8.29
N ALA A 122 13.57 1.19 8.24
CA ALA A 122 13.56 2.62 8.56
C ALA A 122 13.83 2.90 10.05
N THR A 123 13.54 1.97 10.97
CA THR A 123 13.87 2.16 12.39
C THR A 123 15.36 2.12 12.68
N ALA A 124 16.19 1.69 11.74
CA ALA A 124 17.65 1.74 11.83
C ALA A 124 18.27 2.99 11.18
N ALA A 125 17.44 3.88 10.60
CA ALA A 125 17.91 5.11 9.96
C ALA A 125 18.17 6.22 11.00
N PRO A 126 18.96 7.25 10.66
CA PRO A 126 19.23 8.38 11.57
C PRO A 126 17.97 9.10 12.07
N ASP A 127 16.95 9.24 11.22
CA ASP A 127 15.69 9.95 11.52
C ASP A 127 14.58 9.02 12.03
N ALA A 128 14.95 7.93 12.70
CA ALA A 128 14.01 6.93 13.22
C ALA A 128 13.13 7.46 14.37
N ASP A 129 13.47 8.60 14.97
CA ASP A 129 12.66 9.30 15.98
C ASP A 129 11.28 9.72 15.47
N ARG A 130 11.12 9.83 14.15
CA ARG A 130 9.82 10.04 13.49
C ARG A 130 8.90 8.81 13.52
N ILE A 131 9.41 7.64 13.92
CA ILE A 131 8.63 6.40 14.07
C ILE A 131 8.34 6.18 15.55
N ALA A 132 7.16 6.60 16.00
CA ALA A 132 6.73 6.46 17.39
C ALA A 132 6.48 4.98 17.76
N ALA A 133 6.00 4.18 16.81
CA ALA A 133 5.84 2.75 16.95
C ALA A 133 5.81 2.07 15.57
N LEU A 134 6.07 0.76 15.54
CA LEU A 134 6.04 -0.06 14.34
C LEU A 134 5.13 -1.28 14.54
N VAL A 135 4.19 -1.47 13.62
CA VAL A 135 3.28 -2.63 13.56
C VAL A 135 3.58 -3.42 12.30
N LEU A 136 3.91 -4.70 12.48
CA LEU A 136 4.36 -5.59 11.41
C LEU A 136 3.26 -6.60 11.09
N VAL A 137 2.76 -6.58 9.85
CA VAL A 137 1.66 -7.43 9.40
C VAL A 137 2.18 -8.42 8.36
N ASP A 138 2.08 -9.71 8.69
CA ASP A 138 2.46 -10.81 7.78
C ASP A 138 3.85 -10.63 7.16
N ILE A 139 4.83 -10.35 8.02
CA ILE A 139 6.23 -10.24 7.62
C ILE A 139 7.00 -11.50 8.01
N VAL A 140 8.01 -11.82 7.21
CA VAL A 140 9.01 -12.83 7.56
C VAL A 140 10.38 -12.17 7.48
N THR A 141 11.05 -12.04 8.63
CA THR A 141 12.38 -11.40 8.72
C THR A 141 13.51 -12.31 8.22
N ARG A 142 13.27 -13.62 8.17
CA ARG A 142 14.18 -14.64 7.64
C ARG A 142 13.45 -15.52 6.62
N PRO A 143 13.22 -15.02 5.40
CA PRO A 143 12.49 -15.77 4.41
C PRO A 143 13.27 -17.01 3.94
N GLU A 144 12.57 -18.12 3.78
CA GLU A 144 13.08 -19.30 3.08
C GLU A 144 13.15 -18.99 1.58
N THR A 145 14.33 -19.12 0.98
CA THR A 145 14.58 -18.70 -0.40
C THR A 145 13.65 -19.38 -1.41
N GLY A 146 13.36 -20.68 -1.22
CA GLY A 146 12.43 -21.42 -2.08
C GLY A 146 11.00 -20.89 -1.98
N GLY A 147 10.53 -20.55 -0.78
CA GLY A 147 9.25 -19.90 -0.56
C GLY A 147 9.12 -18.55 -1.27
N VAL A 148 10.14 -17.70 -1.15
CA VAL A 148 10.15 -16.41 -1.87
C VAL A 148 10.15 -16.61 -3.38
N ALA A 149 10.96 -17.54 -3.89
CA ALA A 149 10.99 -17.84 -5.31
C ALA A 149 9.63 -18.31 -5.83
N ARG A 150 8.92 -19.17 -5.09
CA ARG A 150 7.55 -19.61 -5.44
C ARG A 150 6.57 -18.45 -5.52
N VAL A 151 6.61 -17.52 -4.56
CA VAL A 151 5.75 -16.33 -4.57
C VAL A 151 6.08 -15.45 -5.77
N ILE A 152 7.37 -15.16 -6.01
CA ILE A 152 7.80 -14.32 -7.13
C ILE A 152 7.41 -14.95 -8.47
N ASP A 153 7.60 -16.26 -8.63
CA ASP A 153 7.23 -17.00 -9.84
C ASP A 153 5.72 -16.98 -10.07
N PHE A 154 4.90 -17.26 -9.04
CA PHE A 154 3.45 -17.12 -9.13
C PHE A 154 3.05 -15.72 -9.59
N MET A 155 3.59 -14.68 -8.95
CA MET A 155 3.28 -13.30 -9.30
C MET A 155 3.77 -12.97 -10.73
N SER A 156 4.93 -13.50 -11.15
CA SER A 156 5.51 -13.27 -12.48
C SER A 156 4.73 -13.95 -13.61
N ARG A 157 4.12 -15.11 -13.36
CA ARG A 157 3.26 -15.80 -14.33
C ARG A 157 1.94 -15.06 -14.58
N HIS A 158 1.48 -14.30 -13.60
CA HIS A 158 0.22 -13.57 -13.65
C HIS A 158 0.43 -12.05 -13.79
N ARG A 159 1.52 -11.61 -14.44
CA ARG A 159 1.83 -10.17 -14.62
C ARG A 159 0.74 -9.38 -15.32
N ASP A 160 0.00 -10.03 -16.23
CA ASP A 160 -1.11 -9.40 -16.94
C ASP A 160 -2.42 -9.40 -16.13
N GLY A 161 -2.39 -9.90 -14.89
CA GLY A 161 -3.52 -10.00 -13.98
C GLY A 161 -4.52 -11.08 -14.38
N PHE A 162 -5.77 -10.88 -13.97
CA PHE A 162 -6.89 -11.77 -14.23
C PHE A 162 -8.07 -10.94 -14.77
N ASP A 163 -8.84 -11.51 -15.69
CA ASP A 163 -10.02 -10.85 -16.26
C ASP A 163 -11.19 -10.84 -15.27
N THR A 164 -11.23 -11.82 -14.36
CA THR A 164 -12.30 -11.95 -13.34
C THR A 164 -11.76 -12.29 -11.95
N LEU A 165 -12.56 -12.01 -10.92
CA LEU A 165 -12.24 -12.37 -9.54
C LEU A 165 -12.21 -13.90 -9.33
N ASP A 166 -13.01 -14.64 -10.10
CA ASP A 166 -13.06 -16.10 -10.03
C ASP A 166 -11.77 -16.71 -10.59
N GLN A 167 -11.25 -16.20 -11.71
CA GLN A 167 -9.94 -16.60 -12.25
C GLN A 167 -8.81 -16.35 -11.25
N ALA A 168 -8.84 -15.21 -10.56
CA ALA A 168 -7.86 -14.91 -9.51
C ALA A 168 -8.00 -15.89 -8.33
N ALA A 169 -9.23 -16.22 -7.93
CA ALA A 169 -9.49 -17.16 -6.84
C ALA A 169 -9.00 -18.58 -7.18
N ASP A 170 -9.23 -19.04 -8.42
CA ASP A 170 -8.80 -20.35 -8.90
C ASP A 170 -7.26 -20.45 -8.93
N ALA A 171 -6.58 -19.44 -9.46
CA ALA A 171 -5.12 -19.39 -9.48
C ALA A 171 -4.50 -19.39 -8.06
N VAL A 172 -5.12 -18.67 -7.11
CA VAL A 172 -4.70 -18.69 -5.70
C VAL A 172 -4.97 -20.05 -5.05
N ALA A 173 -6.08 -20.71 -5.38
CA ALA A 173 -6.40 -22.04 -4.88
C ALA A 173 -5.41 -23.10 -5.40
N GLU A 174 -5.00 -23.01 -6.67
CA GLU A 174 -3.95 -23.85 -7.25
C GLU A 174 -2.60 -23.62 -6.56
N TYR A 175 -2.24 -22.36 -6.31
CA TYR A 175 -1.00 -22.00 -5.63
C TYR A 175 -0.97 -22.42 -4.16
N LEU A 176 -2.13 -22.43 -3.48
CA LEU A 176 -2.29 -22.80 -2.07
C LEU A 176 -3.22 -24.03 -1.92
N PRO A 177 -2.83 -25.21 -2.41
CA PRO A 177 -3.72 -26.38 -2.47
C PRO A 177 -4.12 -26.89 -1.07
N HIS A 178 -3.37 -26.54 -0.04
CA HIS A 178 -3.66 -26.87 1.36
C HIS A 178 -4.61 -25.88 2.05
N ARG A 179 -4.93 -24.76 1.39
CA ARG A 179 -5.84 -23.75 1.94
C ARG A 179 -7.27 -24.06 1.45
N PRO A 180 -8.25 -24.27 2.34
CA PRO A 180 -9.62 -24.48 1.92
C PRO A 180 -10.13 -23.28 1.12
N ALA A 181 -10.76 -23.54 -0.03
CA ALA A 181 -11.32 -22.51 -0.90
C ALA A 181 -12.33 -21.63 -0.13
N ARG A 182 -12.23 -20.30 -0.31
CA ARG A 182 -13.19 -19.37 0.30
C ARG A 182 -14.51 -19.42 -0.48
N ARG A 183 -15.64 -19.37 0.24
CA ARG A 183 -17.00 -19.49 -0.33
C ARG A 183 -17.51 -18.23 -1.07
N THR A 184 -16.79 -17.10 -1.02
CA THR A 184 -17.20 -15.85 -1.67
C THR A 184 -15.99 -15.06 -2.24
N PRO A 185 -16.01 -14.68 -3.54
CA PRO A 185 -14.93 -13.92 -4.19
C PRO A 185 -14.82 -12.45 -3.73
N THR A 186 -15.82 -11.91 -3.03
CA THR A 186 -15.94 -10.49 -2.68
C THR A 186 -14.85 -9.95 -1.74
N GLY A 187 -13.98 -10.82 -1.23
CA GLY A 187 -12.87 -10.48 -0.32
C GLY A 187 -11.47 -10.80 -0.84
N CYS A 188 -11.31 -11.15 -2.12
CA CYS A 188 -10.03 -11.60 -2.70
C CYS A 188 -8.98 -10.49 -2.93
N CYS A 189 -9.14 -9.28 -2.35
CA CYS A 189 -8.15 -8.20 -2.47
C CYS A 189 -6.78 -8.49 -1.81
N ALA A 190 -6.61 -9.62 -1.11
CA ALA A 190 -5.36 -9.92 -0.40
C ALA A 190 -4.20 -10.30 -1.33
N ILE A 191 -4.50 -10.86 -2.51
CA ILE A 191 -3.52 -11.28 -3.53
C ILE A 191 -4.10 -10.90 -4.92
N CYS A 192 -4.18 -9.60 -5.22
CA CYS A 192 -4.43 -9.18 -6.60
C CYS A 192 -3.09 -8.81 -7.23
N VAL A 193 -2.67 -9.58 -8.24
CA VAL A 193 -1.63 -9.13 -9.16
C VAL A 193 -2.30 -8.16 -10.14
N CYS A 194 -1.92 -6.88 -10.08
CA CYS A 194 -2.54 -5.84 -10.91
C CYS A 194 -2.14 -6.01 -12.39
N GLY A 195 -3.12 -6.41 -13.20
CA GLY A 195 -3.10 -6.45 -14.66
C GLY A 195 -3.86 -5.31 -15.33
N LYS A 196 -3.61 -5.09 -16.63
CA LYS A 196 -4.26 -4.02 -17.42
C LYS A 196 -5.73 -4.32 -17.71
N ALA A 197 -6.61 -3.34 -17.50
CA ALA A 197 -7.90 -3.30 -18.17
C ALA A 197 -7.71 -2.79 -19.62
N VAL A 198 -8.07 -3.59 -20.62
CA VAL A 198 -8.34 -3.13 -21.99
C VAL A 198 -9.77 -3.55 -22.32
N GLY A 199 -10.71 -2.59 -22.39
CA GLY A 199 -12.06 -2.87 -22.88
C GLY A 199 -13.14 -1.92 -22.38
N THR A 200 -13.67 -1.12 -23.30
CA THR A 200 -14.83 -0.25 -23.13
C THR A 200 -16.12 -1.08 -23.00
N GLY A 201 -16.70 -1.17 -21.81
CA GLY A 201 -17.97 -1.86 -21.62
C GLY A 201 -18.53 -1.66 -20.21
N THR A 202 -19.76 -1.17 -20.13
CA THR A 202 -20.53 -0.96 -18.89
C THR A 202 -20.79 -2.28 -18.16
N GLY A 203 -20.13 -2.51 -17.02
CA GLY A 203 -20.45 -3.59 -16.09
C GLY A 203 -19.37 -3.78 -15.02
N ILE A 204 -19.74 -3.57 -13.74
CA ILE A 204 -18.95 -3.82 -12.51
C ILE A 204 -17.54 -3.18 -12.51
N ARG A 205 -17.41 -2.02 -11.87
CA ARG A 205 -16.12 -1.38 -11.57
C ARG A 205 -15.40 -2.17 -10.46
N THR A 206 -14.67 -3.21 -10.84
CA THR A 206 -13.71 -3.88 -9.96
C THR A 206 -12.55 -2.94 -9.66
N CYS A 207 -12.08 -2.98 -8.41
CA CYS A 207 -11.01 -2.15 -7.86
C CYS A 207 -9.65 -2.57 -8.45
N CYS A 208 -9.44 -2.34 -9.74
CA CYS A 208 -8.22 -2.72 -10.47
C CYS A 208 -7.94 -1.70 -11.56
N ALA A 209 -7.10 -0.72 -11.26
CA ALA A 209 -6.36 0.03 -12.27
C ALA A 209 -5.03 0.43 -11.64
N THR A 210 -3.94 -0.26 -12.02
CA THR A 210 -2.55 0.25 -12.14
C THR A 210 -1.59 -0.93 -12.32
N GLY A 211 -1.18 -1.15 -13.56
CA GLY A 211 -0.46 -2.35 -13.99
C GLY A 211 0.94 -2.48 -13.38
N TRP A 212 1.23 -3.66 -12.86
CA TRP A 212 2.58 -4.03 -12.46
C TRP A 212 3.40 -4.43 -13.69
N ARG A 213 4.45 -3.67 -14.01
CA ARG A 213 5.45 -4.09 -15.02
C ARG A 213 6.73 -4.48 -14.30
N ILE A 214 7.00 -5.78 -14.20
CA ILE A 214 8.37 -6.27 -13.90
C ILE A 214 9.21 -5.99 -15.15
N PRO A 215 10.25 -5.13 -15.10
CA PRO A 215 11.15 -4.95 -16.22
C PRO A 215 11.84 -6.28 -16.54
N ALA A 216 11.98 -6.59 -17.83
CA ALA A 216 12.94 -7.60 -18.27
C ALA A 216 14.37 -7.19 -17.87
#